data_AF-A0A6M5YPI8-F1
#
_entry.id   AF-A0A6M5YPI8-F1
#
_cell.length_a   1.000
_cell.length_b   1.000
_cell.length_c   1.000
_cell.angle_alpha   90.00
_cell.angle_beta   90.00
_cell.angle_gamma   90.00
#
_symmetry.space_group_name_H-M   'P 1'
#
loop_
_entity.id
_entity.type
_entity.pdbx_description
1 polymer ?
#
loop_
_entity_poly.entity_id
_entity_poly.type
_entity_poly.pdbx_seq_one_letter_code
_entity_poly.pdbx_strand_id
1 'polypeptide(L)'
;MSKKNNARLAIAQLPDRIVPTVASFSNGVLFVQGDNAGNDISVAADASGNINVTDHGAAVTIAGSTTATTTNVKLVVEVAGTGKNNTLSTAASLGAIADTLIGNGSGTMTFSPLNNAPSTAFGSQNVHAHNVFNDNPGGKDVFFGGAGDNLFDWQPGTGTDTYVGAGRSNTVLVVGNNNGLAENDTLQADGSGGATYTRNNLVPFVLNTTGIQNWIIQPSSATGNVVTIGDLTGTPTKNVEVDTTQGTVNASAQNNPNVELIVNGPRNTVTEGAGETILHRKIPK
;
A
#
# COMPACT_ATOMS: atom_id res chain seq x y z
N MET A 1 26.35 18.96 -67.48
CA MET A 1 25.69 17.97 -66.60
C MET A 1 25.06 18.70 -65.42
N SER A 2 23.75 18.89 -65.43
CA SER A 2 23.00 19.51 -64.32
C SER A 2 22.66 18.44 -63.28
N LYS A 3 23.14 18.57 -62.05
CA LYS A 3 22.83 17.67 -60.94
C LYS A 3 21.39 17.95 -60.48
N LYS A 4 20.48 17.01 -60.72
CA LYS A 4 19.13 17.02 -60.13
C LYS A 4 19.23 16.79 -58.62
N ASN A 5 18.81 17.77 -57.83
CA ASN A 5 18.63 17.62 -56.40
C ASN A 5 17.40 16.74 -56.14
N ASN A 6 17.63 15.51 -55.70
CA ASN A 6 16.57 14.63 -55.21
C ASN A 6 16.28 15.01 -53.75
N ALA A 7 15.37 15.97 -53.55
CA ALA A 7 14.83 16.23 -52.21
C ALA A 7 14.07 14.99 -51.74
N ARG A 8 14.60 14.29 -50.73
CA ARG A 8 13.88 13.22 -50.05
C ARG A 8 12.76 13.85 -49.21
N LEU A 9 11.52 13.43 -49.46
CA LEU A 9 10.38 13.71 -48.58
C LEU A 9 10.64 12.98 -47.26
N ALA A 10 10.76 13.73 -46.16
CA ALA A 10 10.76 13.18 -44.80
C ALA A 10 9.33 13.26 -44.26
N ILE A 11 8.85 12.19 -43.63
CA ILE A 11 7.66 12.25 -42.78
C ILE A 11 8.02 13.14 -41.60
N ALA A 12 7.34 14.28 -41.46
CA ALA A 12 7.40 15.05 -40.23
C ALA A 12 6.70 14.23 -39.15
N GLN A 13 7.46 13.71 -38.19
CA GLN A 13 6.85 13.24 -36.95
C GLN A 13 6.25 14.46 -36.27
N LEU A 14 4.92 14.46 -36.11
CA LEU A 14 4.29 15.37 -35.16
C LEU A 14 4.88 15.05 -33.78
N PRO A 15 5.19 16.06 -32.95
CA PRO A 15 5.60 15.82 -31.59
C PRO A 15 4.54 14.99 -30.88
N ASP A 16 4.98 14.11 -29.97
CA ASP A 16 4.05 13.36 -29.13
C ASP A 16 3.07 14.35 -28.48
N ARG A 17 1.77 14.11 -28.68
CA ARG A 17 0.75 14.90 -28.03
C ARG A 17 0.74 14.51 -26.55
N ILE A 18 1.42 15.31 -25.72
CA ILE A 18 1.25 15.24 -24.27
C ILE A 18 -0.20 15.64 -23.99
N VAL A 19 -1.03 14.67 -23.63
CA VAL A 19 -2.37 14.93 -23.12
C VAL A 19 -2.19 15.14 -21.63
N PRO A 20 -2.47 16.34 -21.08
CA PRO A 20 -2.29 16.57 -19.65
C PRO A 20 -3.25 15.70 -18.83
N THR A 21 -2.95 15.56 -17.54
CA THR A 21 -3.90 14.99 -16.57
C THR A 21 -5.25 15.69 -16.66
N VAL A 22 -6.33 14.90 -16.67
CA VAL A 22 -7.71 15.40 -16.78
C VAL A 22 -8.54 14.93 -15.60
N ALA A 23 -9.48 15.76 -15.16
CA ALA A 23 -10.46 15.41 -14.16
C ALA A 23 -11.88 15.73 -14.66
N SER A 24 -12.84 14.89 -14.29
CA SER A 24 -14.26 15.11 -14.62
C SER A 24 -15.17 14.62 -13.50
N PHE A 25 -16.27 15.34 -13.26
CA PHE A 25 -17.28 14.99 -12.28
C PHE A 25 -18.64 14.82 -12.94
N SER A 26 -19.26 13.67 -12.74
CA SER A 26 -20.61 13.38 -13.21
C SER A 26 -21.25 12.28 -12.37
N ASN A 27 -22.54 12.39 -12.10
CA ASN A 27 -23.35 11.35 -11.44
C ASN A 27 -22.77 10.83 -10.10
N GLY A 28 -22.09 11.70 -9.34
CA GLY A 28 -21.52 11.33 -8.05
C GLY A 28 -20.15 10.67 -8.11
N VAL A 29 -19.54 10.55 -9.30
CA VAL A 29 -18.19 10.02 -9.48
C VAL A 29 -17.26 11.13 -9.96
N LEU A 30 -16.18 11.36 -9.21
CA LEU A 30 -15.04 12.15 -9.66
C LEU A 30 -14.02 11.20 -10.29
N PHE A 31 -13.78 11.34 -11.58
CA PHE A 31 -12.82 10.55 -12.33
C PHE A 31 -11.61 11.40 -12.70
N VAL A 32 -10.40 10.92 -12.36
CA VAL A 32 -9.12 11.57 -12.67
C VAL A 32 -8.25 10.60 -13.45
N GLN A 33 -7.72 11.05 -14.59
CA GLN A 33 -6.84 10.28 -15.46
C GLN A 33 -5.52 11.01 -15.63
N GLY A 34 -4.44 10.38 -15.16
CA GLY A 34 -3.06 10.82 -15.33
C GLY A 34 -2.55 10.65 -16.75
N ASP A 35 -1.43 11.31 -17.03
CA ASP A 35 -0.74 11.33 -18.31
C ASP A 35 0.54 10.47 -18.35
N ASN A 36 1.23 10.45 -19.50
CA ASN A 36 2.41 9.60 -19.66
C ASN A 36 3.69 10.14 -18.99
N ALA A 37 3.63 11.29 -18.30
CA ALA A 37 4.80 11.99 -17.78
C ALA A 37 5.28 11.47 -16.41
N GLY A 38 4.53 10.56 -15.79
CA GLY A 38 4.62 10.25 -14.37
C GLY A 38 3.83 11.29 -13.59
N ASN A 39 2.83 10.89 -12.82
CA ASN A 39 1.89 11.78 -12.17
C ASN A 39 2.07 11.77 -10.65
N ASP A 40 1.74 12.89 -10.02
CA ASP A 40 1.61 13.01 -8.57
C ASP A 40 0.23 13.58 -8.28
N ILE A 41 -0.78 12.72 -8.40
CA ILE A 41 -2.18 13.09 -8.32
C ILE A 41 -2.62 13.10 -6.86
N SER A 42 -3.27 14.20 -6.47
CA SER A 42 -3.87 14.33 -5.15
C SER A 42 -5.29 14.86 -5.25
N VAL A 43 -6.22 14.20 -4.54
CA VAL A 43 -7.62 14.61 -4.43
C VAL A 43 -7.94 14.96 -2.99
N ALA A 44 -8.37 16.20 -2.76
CA ALA A 44 -8.65 16.72 -1.43
C ALA A 44 -9.85 17.67 -1.43
N ALA A 45 -10.54 17.80 -0.29
CA ALA A 45 -11.52 18.86 -0.08
C ALA A 45 -10.90 20.09 0.61
N ASP A 46 -11.34 21.28 0.22
CA ASP A 46 -11.08 22.52 0.95
C ASP A 46 -11.98 22.66 2.20
N ALA A 47 -11.79 23.73 2.97
CA ALA A 47 -12.58 23.99 4.18
C ALA A 47 -14.08 24.23 3.91
N SER A 48 -14.47 24.54 2.67
CA SER A 48 -15.87 24.69 2.25
C SER A 48 -16.46 23.37 1.72
N GLY A 49 -15.66 22.30 1.66
CA GLY A 49 -16.04 21.02 1.11
C GLY A 49 -15.99 20.94 -0.42
N ASN A 50 -15.40 21.92 -1.13
CA ASN A 50 -15.16 21.77 -2.57
C ASN A 50 -13.97 20.85 -2.78
N ILE A 51 -14.12 19.92 -3.73
CA ILE A 51 -13.05 18.98 -4.07
C ILE A 51 -12.13 19.61 -5.10
N ASN A 52 -10.83 19.51 -4.84
CA ASN A 52 -9.75 19.95 -5.70
C ASN A 52 -8.92 18.73 -6.12
N VAL A 53 -8.41 18.77 -7.35
CA VAL A 53 -7.47 17.79 -7.89
C VAL A 53 -6.19 18.53 -8.25
N THR A 54 -5.05 17.98 -7.87
CA THR A 54 -3.73 18.46 -8.28
C THR A 54 -2.93 17.36 -8.97
N ASP A 55 -2.01 17.74 -9.83
CA ASP A 55 -0.92 16.89 -10.35
C ASP A 55 0.40 17.65 -10.14
N HIS A 56 1.33 17.09 -9.35
CA HIS A 56 2.54 17.79 -8.90
C HIS A 56 2.24 19.14 -8.21
N GLY A 57 1.13 19.20 -7.47
CA GLY A 57 0.65 20.42 -6.81
C GLY A 57 0.02 21.47 -7.75
N ALA A 58 0.08 21.28 -9.07
CA ALA A 58 -0.61 22.14 -10.03
C ALA A 58 -2.09 21.74 -10.12
N ALA A 59 -3.00 22.73 -10.08
CA ALA A 59 -4.43 22.46 -10.13
C ALA A 59 -4.87 21.84 -11.47
N VAL A 60 -5.60 20.74 -11.41
CA VAL A 60 -6.28 20.11 -12.54
C VAL A 60 -7.73 20.55 -12.53
N THR A 61 -8.20 21.14 -13.64
CA THR A 61 -9.59 21.59 -13.73
C THR A 61 -10.53 20.38 -13.78
N ILE A 62 -11.54 20.38 -12.91
CA ILE A 62 -12.59 19.37 -12.91
C ILE A 62 -13.68 19.78 -13.89
N ALA A 63 -13.81 19.04 -14.99
CA ALA A 63 -14.88 19.25 -15.97
C ALA A 63 -16.22 18.67 -15.46
N GLY A 64 -17.31 19.42 -15.59
CA GLY A 64 -18.64 18.96 -15.19
C GLY A 64 -19.67 20.08 -15.22
N SER A 65 -20.95 19.74 -15.20
CA SER A 65 -22.04 20.74 -15.12
C SER A 65 -22.26 21.29 -13.71
N THR A 66 -21.67 20.66 -12.71
CA THR A 66 -21.78 21.01 -11.28
C THR A 66 -20.41 20.95 -10.63
N THR A 67 -20.16 21.80 -9.64
CA THR A 67 -18.94 21.74 -8.82
C THR A 67 -18.91 20.44 -8.01
N ALA A 68 -17.77 19.75 -8.01
CA ALA A 68 -17.55 18.59 -7.15
C ALA A 68 -17.37 19.02 -5.69
N THR A 69 -18.17 18.46 -4.79
CA THR A 69 -18.14 18.75 -3.36
C THR A 69 -18.25 17.46 -2.54
N THR A 70 -17.89 17.52 -1.27
CA THR A 70 -18.01 16.38 -0.34
C THR A 70 -19.45 15.91 -0.13
N THR A 71 -20.45 16.72 -0.54
CA THR A 71 -21.87 16.40 -0.43
C THR A 71 -22.44 15.70 -1.66
N ASN A 72 -21.80 15.84 -2.83
CA ASN A 72 -22.31 15.28 -4.09
C ASN A 72 -21.40 14.21 -4.70
N VAL A 73 -20.11 14.16 -4.34
CA VAL A 73 -19.21 13.07 -4.69
C VAL A 73 -19.42 11.89 -3.75
N LYS A 74 -19.50 10.70 -4.33
CA LYS A 74 -19.68 9.42 -3.62
C LYS A 74 -18.49 8.49 -3.80
N LEU A 75 -17.78 8.65 -4.91
CA LEU A 75 -16.61 7.86 -5.26
C LEU A 75 -15.61 8.75 -6.00
N VAL A 76 -14.35 8.66 -5.58
CA VAL A 76 -13.19 9.15 -6.34
C VAL A 76 -12.57 7.96 -7.08
N VAL A 77 -12.27 8.13 -8.36
CA VAL A 77 -11.52 7.15 -9.14
C VAL A 77 -10.33 7.86 -9.76
N GLU A 78 -9.13 7.43 -9.37
CA GLU A 78 -7.87 7.93 -9.93
C GLU A 78 -7.23 6.82 -10.75
N VAL A 79 -6.84 7.14 -11.98
CA VAL A 79 -6.13 6.23 -12.87
C VAL A 79 -4.81 6.87 -13.23
N ALA A 80 -3.71 6.23 -12.83
CA ALA A 80 -2.37 6.64 -13.20
C ALA A 80 -2.19 6.61 -14.74
N GLY A 81 -1.22 7.37 -15.26
CA GLY A 81 -0.84 7.27 -16.66
C GLY A 81 0.28 6.25 -16.92
N THR A 82 0.67 6.09 -18.19
CA THR A 82 1.26 4.82 -18.67
C THR A 82 2.80 4.70 -18.70
N GLY A 83 3.59 5.71 -18.32
CA GLY A 83 4.98 5.79 -18.78
C GLY A 83 6.08 5.81 -17.71
N LYS A 84 5.78 6.31 -16.51
CA LYS A 84 6.76 6.50 -15.43
C LYS A 84 6.14 6.21 -14.08
N ASN A 85 6.89 6.44 -13.01
CA ASN A 85 6.40 6.29 -11.65
C ASN A 85 5.24 7.26 -11.41
N ASN A 86 4.22 6.79 -10.71
CA ASN A 86 3.04 7.59 -10.38
C ASN A 86 2.76 7.50 -8.88
N THR A 87 2.30 8.61 -8.31
CA THR A 87 1.72 8.68 -6.97
C THR A 87 0.25 9.04 -7.12
N LEU A 88 -0.64 8.28 -6.49
CA LEU A 88 -2.07 8.58 -6.39
C LEU A 88 -2.44 8.70 -4.91
N SER A 89 -3.18 9.74 -4.54
CA SER A 89 -3.45 10.05 -3.14
C SER A 89 -4.79 10.72 -2.90
N THR A 90 -5.49 10.28 -1.86
CA THR A 90 -6.68 10.94 -1.34
C THR A 90 -6.42 11.51 0.04
N ALA A 91 -6.94 12.70 0.33
CA ALA A 91 -6.76 13.33 1.63
C ALA A 91 -7.88 12.98 2.61
N ALA A 92 -7.56 12.97 3.91
CA ALA A 92 -8.52 12.81 4.99
C ALA A 92 -9.67 13.82 4.97
N SER A 93 -9.49 14.98 4.32
CA SER A 93 -10.55 15.98 4.14
C SER A 93 -11.72 15.51 3.27
N LEU A 94 -11.55 14.42 2.49
CA LEU A 94 -12.65 13.77 1.78
C LEU A 94 -13.64 13.06 2.71
N GLY A 95 -13.26 12.81 3.97
CA GLY A 95 -14.14 12.20 4.96
C GLY A 95 -14.57 10.78 4.55
N ALA A 96 -15.88 10.59 4.37
CA ALA A 96 -16.49 9.29 4.10
C ALA A 96 -16.64 8.94 2.59
N ILE A 97 -15.98 9.69 1.70
CA ILE A 97 -15.97 9.40 0.27
C ILE A 97 -15.01 8.25 0.00
N ALA A 98 -15.52 7.14 -0.54
CA ALA A 98 -14.72 6.00 -0.96
C ALA A 98 -13.83 6.36 -2.16
N ASP A 99 -12.75 5.62 -2.35
CA ASP A 99 -11.86 5.79 -3.49
C ASP A 99 -11.53 4.49 -4.23
N THR A 100 -11.04 4.65 -5.45
CA THR A 100 -10.44 3.59 -6.24
C THR A 100 -9.21 4.12 -6.97
N LEU A 101 -8.04 3.61 -6.62
CA LEU A 101 -6.75 4.05 -7.15
C LEU A 101 -6.19 2.96 -8.08
N ILE A 102 -6.02 3.29 -9.36
CA ILE A 102 -5.64 2.32 -10.39
C ILE A 102 -4.24 2.65 -10.90
N GLY A 103 -3.28 1.82 -10.51
CA GLY A 103 -1.94 1.80 -11.08
C GLY A 103 -1.96 1.30 -12.51
N ASN A 104 -1.67 2.19 -13.44
CA ASN A 104 -1.46 1.86 -14.84
C ASN A 104 0.01 2.08 -15.21
N GLY A 105 0.42 1.57 -16.36
CA GLY A 105 1.74 1.83 -16.92
C GLY A 105 2.85 0.95 -16.38
N SER A 106 4.07 1.31 -16.79
CA SER A 106 5.29 0.56 -16.50
C SER A 106 6.11 1.11 -15.33
N GLY A 107 5.64 2.14 -14.62
CA GLY A 107 6.37 2.69 -13.47
C GLY A 107 6.14 1.95 -12.16
N THR A 108 6.88 2.35 -11.14
CA THR A 108 6.52 2.12 -9.74
C THR A 108 5.30 2.96 -9.37
N MET A 109 4.32 2.36 -8.70
CA MET A 109 3.18 3.09 -8.14
C MET A 109 3.37 3.34 -6.65
N THR A 110 2.98 4.52 -6.18
CA THR A 110 2.78 4.82 -4.76
C THR A 110 1.31 5.18 -4.55
N PHE A 111 0.65 4.50 -3.63
CA PHE A 111 -0.73 4.78 -3.26
C PHE A 111 -0.76 5.29 -1.82
N SER A 112 -1.47 6.40 -1.60
CA SER A 112 -1.69 6.97 -0.27
C SER A 112 -3.17 7.29 -0.08
N PRO A 113 -4.05 6.27 0.07
CA PRO A 113 -5.44 6.48 0.41
C PRO A 113 -5.54 6.90 1.89
N LEU A 114 -5.73 8.19 2.16
CA LEU A 114 -5.81 8.74 3.52
C LEU A 114 -7.22 9.24 3.87
N ASN A 115 -8.19 9.00 3.00
CA ASN A 115 -9.60 9.17 3.31
C ASN A 115 -10.02 8.20 4.43
N ASN A 116 -10.91 8.62 5.31
CA ASN A 116 -11.44 7.77 6.37
C ASN A 116 -12.63 6.93 5.84
N ALA A 117 -12.51 6.40 4.62
CA ALA A 117 -13.53 5.62 3.93
C ALA A 117 -12.91 4.40 3.24
N PRO A 118 -13.72 3.39 2.85
CA PRO A 118 -13.22 2.25 2.12
C PRO A 118 -12.49 2.65 0.84
N SER A 119 -11.30 2.09 0.69
CA SER A 119 -10.37 2.35 -0.38
C SER A 119 -10.07 1.07 -1.14
N THR A 120 -9.90 1.18 -2.45
CA THR A 120 -9.49 0.05 -3.28
C THR A 120 -8.34 0.48 -4.17
N ALA A 121 -7.19 -0.19 -4.07
CA ALA A 121 -6.07 0.13 -4.95
C ALA A 121 -5.53 -1.09 -5.70
N PHE A 122 -5.16 -0.86 -6.96
CA PHE A 122 -4.61 -1.86 -7.86
C PHE A 122 -3.21 -1.45 -8.29
N GLY A 123 -2.20 -2.21 -7.89
CA GLY A 123 -0.83 -2.02 -8.31
C GLY A 123 -0.64 -2.21 -9.82
N SER A 124 0.48 -1.71 -10.34
CA SER A 124 0.79 -1.84 -11.77
C SER A 124 1.00 -3.30 -12.18
N GLN A 125 0.80 -3.59 -13.47
CA GLN A 125 1.06 -4.91 -14.05
C GLN A 125 2.52 -5.11 -14.48
N ASN A 126 3.42 -4.18 -14.20
CA ASN A 126 4.82 -4.32 -14.56
C ASN A 126 5.58 -5.21 -13.56
N VAL A 127 6.15 -6.31 -14.06
CA VAL A 127 6.98 -7.26 -13.29
C VAL A 127 8.28 -6.67 -12.71
N HIS A 128 8.66 -5.46 -13.13
CA HIS A 128 9.81 -4.73 -12.59
C HIS A 128 9.40 -3.51 -11.74
N ALA A 129 8.11 -3.28 -11.52
CA ALA A 129 7.64 -2.21 -10.64
C ALA A 129 7.84 -2.57 -9.18
N HIS A 130 7.95 -1.53 -8.35
CA HIS A 130 8.00 -1.65 -6.89
C HIS A 130 6.79 -0.93 -6.29
N ASN A 131 5.61 -1.54 -6.29
CA ASN A 131 4.40 -0.82 -5.85
C ASN A 131 4.39 -0.67 -4.33
N VAL A 132 4.10 0.54 -3.85
CA VAL A 132 4.03 0.90 -2.44
C VAL A 132 2.61 1.34 -2.10
N PHE A 133 2.05 0.77 -1.05
CA PHE A 133 0.72 1.12 -0.53
C PHE A 133 0.91 1.65 0.89
N ASN A 134 0.83 2.97 1.07
CA ASN A 134 0.97 3.67 2.34
C ASN A 134 -0.43 3.96 2.88
N ASP A 135 -0.99 2.98 3.58
CA ASP A 135 -2.36 3.07 4.07
C ASP A 135 -2.38 3.63 5.49
N ASN A 136 -3.32 4.53 5.77
CA ASN A 136 -3.68 4.96 7.12
C ASN A 136 -5.16 4.61 7.34
N PRO A 137 -5.46 3.31 7.57
CA PRO A 137 -6.76 2.75 7.25
C PRO A 137 -7.84 3.31 8.17
N GLY A 138 -8.69 4.13 7.57
CA GLY A 138 -10.04 4.36 8.06
C GLY A 138 -11.01 3.69 7.11
N GLY A 139 -11.50 2.50 7.42
CA GLY A 139 -12.41 1.83 6.50
C GLY A 139 -12.31 0.32 6.52
N LYS A 140 -12.57 -0.27 5.36
CA LYS A 140 -12.36 -1.68 5.06
C LYS A 140 -11.69 -1.73 3.71
N ASP A 141 -10.37 -1.71 3.73
CA ASP A 141 -9.57 -1.39 2.56
C ASP A 141 -9.15 -2.66 1.84
N VAL A 142 -9.07 -2.59 0.50
CA VAL A 142 -8.74 -3.75 -0.34
C VAL A 142 -7.67 -3.38 -1.35
N PHE A 143 -6.50 -4.00 -1.23
CA PHE A 143 -5.35 -3.69 -2.05
C PHE A 143 -4.87 -4.93 -2.81
N PHE A 144 -4.59 -4.73 -4.09
CA PHE A 144 -4.01 -5.73 -4.97
C PHE A 144 -2.61 -5.27 -5.34
N GLY A 145 -1.58 -5.99 -4.88
CA GLY A 145 -0.19 -5.58 -5.01
C GLY A 145 0.28 -5.38 -6.46
N GLY A 146 -0.37 -6.04 -7.42
CA GLY A 146 0.04 -6.03 -8.82
C GLY A 146 1.25 -6.94 -9.05
N ALA A 147 1.93 -6.74 -10.17
CA ALA A 147 3.15 -7.46 -10.51
C ALA A 147 4.38 -6.82 -9.81
N GLY A 148 5.54 -7.46 -9.92
CA GLY A 148 6.79 -6.91 -9.40
C GLY A 148 7.02 -7.15 -7.91
N ASP A 149 7.79 -6.28 -7.27
CA ASP A 149 8.20 -6.41 -5.87
C ASP A 149 7.45 -5.38 -5.03
N ASN A 150 6.45 -5.81 -4.26
CA ASN A 150 5.50 -4.90 -3.63
C ASN A 150 5.73 -4.73 -2.13
N LEU A 151 5.45 -3.53 -1.63
CA LEU A 151 5.39 -3.21 -0.22
C LEU A 151 3.98 -2.73 0.14
N PHE A 152 3.35 -3.43 1.08
CA PHE A 152 2.22 -2.88 1.80
C PHE A 152 2.70 -2.33 3.14
N ASP A 153 2.66 -1.02 3.29
CA ASP A 153 2.97 -0.30 4.52
C ASP A 153 1.64 0.04 5.22
N TRP A 154 1.26 -0.81 6.17
CA TRP A 154 0.05 -0.65 6.97
C TRP A 154 0.39 0.20 8.20
N GLN A 155 -0.11 1.43 8.21
CA GLN A 155 -0.01 2.33 9.37
C GLN A 155 -1.12 2.05 10.38
N PRO A 156 -0.99 2.50 11.65
CA PRO A 156 -1.99 2.24 12.68
C PRO A 156 -3.40 2.74 12.31
N GLY A 157 -4.26 1.81 11.90
CA GLY A 157 -5.66 2.07 11.59
C GLY A 157 -6.64 1.25 12.44
N THR A 158 -7.88 1.18 11.95
CA THR A 158 -8.96 0.39 12.56
C THR A 158 -9.71 -0.38 11.49
N GLY A 159 -10.32 -1.51 11.87
CA GLY A 159 -11.21 -2.24 10.97
C GLY A 159 -10.62 -3.53 10.43
N THR A 160 -11.00 -3.87 9.20
CA THR A 160 -10.61 -5.12 8.56
C THR A 160 -10.21 -4.86 7.13
N ASP A 161 -8.93 -5.04 6.86
CA ASP A 161 -8.32 -4.74 5.57
C ASP A 161 -7.86 -6.03 4.90
N THR A 162 -7.69 -5.96 3.59
CA THR A 162 -7.27 -7.08 2.75
C THR A 162 -6.16 -6.67 1.82
N TYR A 163 -5.06 -7.43 1.82
CA TYR A 163 -3.96 -7.25 0.88
C TYR A 163 -3.66 -8.53 0.11
N VAL A 164 -3.74 -8.47 -1.22
CA VAL A 164 -3.46 -9.58 -2.12
C VAL A 164 -2.14 -9.33 -2.83
N GLY A 165 -1.08 -10.03 -2.39
CA GLY A 165 0.20 -10.10 -3.08
C GLY A 165 0.13 -11.04 -4.29
N ALA A 166 0.36 -10.53 -5.50
CA ALA A 166 0.38 -11.31 -6.74
C ALA A 166 1.72 -11.22 -7.49
N GLY A 167 2.64 -10.38 -7.00
CA GLY A 167 3.93 -10.13 -7.61
C GLY A 167 4.98 -11.18 -7.26
N ARG A 168 6.22 -10.91 -7.68
CA ARG A 168 7.39 -11.78 -7.47
C ARG A 168 7.80 -11.83 -6.01
N SER A 169 7.74 -10.70 -5.30
CA SER A 169 8.07 -10.60 -3.88
C SER A 169 7.13 -9.60 -3.24
N ASN A 170 6.43 -10.00 -2.18
CA ASN A 170 5.49 -9.15 -1.48
C ASN A 170 5.89 -9.07 -0.01
N THR A 171 6.03 -7.84 0.46
CA THR A 171 6.36 -7.51 1.84
C THR A 171 5.18 -6.79 2.47
N VAL A 172 4.80 -7.21 3.68
CA VAL A 172 3.87 -6.47 4.54
C VAL A 172 4.67 -5.90 5.70
N LEU A 173 4.65 -4.59 5.82
CA LEU A 173 5.10 -3.84 6.99
C LEU A 173 3.86 -3.49 7.81
N VAL A 174 3.85 -3.90 9.08
CA VAL A 174 2.81 -3.51 10.04
C VAL A 174 3.44 -2.62 11.08
N VAL A 175 2.96 -1.38 11.18
CA VAL A 175 3.40 -0.41 12.17
C VAL A 175 2.37 -0.31 13.31
N GLY A 176 2.86 -0.45 14.54
CA GLY A 176 2.11 -0.39 15.78
C GLY A 176 1.78 1.04 16.24
N ASN A 177 0.86 1.17 17.19
CA ASN A 177 0.38 2.49 17.63
C ASN A 177 1.45 3.23 18.45
N ASN A 178 1.51 4.56 18.28
CA ASN A 178 2.39 5.44 19.06
C ASN A 178 1.76 5.95 20.37
N ASN A 179 0.80 5.21 20.94
CA ASN A 179 0.10 5.60 22.16
C ASN A 179 0.85 5.23 23.46
N GLY A 180 2.03 4.61 23.36
CA GLY A 180 2.87 4.24 24.50
C GLY A 180 2.35 3.04 25.30
N LEU A 181 1.40 2.27 24.77
CA LEU A 181 0.85 1.07 25.40
C LEU A 181 1.33 -0.18 24.66
N ALA A 182 1.69 -1.22 25.42
CA ALA A 182 2.13 -2.49 24.87
C ALA A 182 1.03 -3.17 24.03
N GLU A 183 1.42 -3.76 22.91
CA GLU A 183 0.54 -4.44 21.96
C GLU A 183 0.58 -5.96 22.15
N ASN A 184 -0.52 -6.63 21.80
CA ASN A 184 -0.63 -8.09 21.72
C ASN A 184 -1.08 -8.45 20.32
N ASP A 185 -0.14 -8.93 19.53
CA ASP A 185 -0.33 -9.18 18.12
C ASP A 185 -0.19 -10.67 17.80
N THR A 186 -0.86 -11.10 16.73
CA THR A 186 -0.79 -12.48 16.24
C THR A 186 -0.70 -12.50 14.73
N LEU A 187 0.23 -13.29 14.20
CA LEU A 187 0.33 -13.65 12.79
C LEU A 187 0.14 -15.16 12.65
N GLN A 188 -0.84 -15.61 11.87
CA GLN A 188 -1.14 -17.04 11.68
C GLN A 188 -1.69 -17.33 10.28
N ALA A 189 -1.56 -18.57 9.81
CA ALA A 189 -2.20 -18.99 8.57
C ALA A 189 -3.73 -18.93 8.67
N ASP A 190 -4.40 -18.63 7.57
CA ASP A 190 -5.87 -18.60 7.47
C ASP A 190 -6.48 -19.97 7.11
N GLY A 191 -5.63 -20.98 6.84
CA GLY A 191 -6.04 -22.31 6.40
C GLY A 191 -6.44 -22.42 4.92
N SER A 192 -6.40 -21.32 4.17
CA SER A 192 -6.78 -21.22 2.75
C SER A 192 -5.63 -20.77 1.84
N GLY A 193 -4.41 -20.72 2.39
CA GLY A 193 -3.19 -20.32 1.67
C GLY A 193 -2.75 -18.88 1.93
N GLY A 194 -3.51 -18.14 2.74
CA GLY A 194 -3.18 -16.80 3.22
C GLY A 194 -2.73 -16.77 4.68
N ALA A 195 -2.49 -15.57 5.18
CA ALA A 195 -2.19 -15.30 6.58
C ALA A 195 -3.02 -14.13 7.09
N THR A 196 -3.41 -14.22 8.36
CA THR A 196 -4.12 -13.15 9.07
C THR A 196 -3.19 -12.59 10.14
N TYR A 197 -3.05 -11.27 10.13
CA TYR A 197 -2.45 -10.52 11.23
C TYR A 197 -3.56 -9.85 12.06
N THR A 198 -3.50 -9.96 13.38
CA THR A 198 -4.44 -9.30 14.29
C THR A 198 -3.72 -8.59 15.41
N ARG A 199 -4.27 -7.45 15.83
CA ARG A 199 -4.00 -6.87 17.14
C ARG A 199 -5.16 -7.22 18.09
N ASN A 200 -4.84 -7.91 19.17
CA ASN A 200 -5.79 -8.54 20.10
C ASN A 200 -6.09 -7.68 21.35
N ASN A 201 -5.40 -6.56 21.52
CA ASN A 201 -5.65 -5.58 22.57
C ASN A 201 -5.72 -4.16 21.97
N LEU A 202 -5.93 -3.14 22.82
CA LEU A 202 -6.10 -1.75 22.37
C LEU A 202 -7.25 -1.64 21.35
N VAL A 203 -7.08 -0.86 20.28
CA VAL A 203 -8.05 -0.81 19.18
C VAL A 203 -7.78 -1.99 18.25
N PRO A 204 -8.65 -3.02 18.21
CA PRO A 204 -8.39 -4.21 17.42
C PRO A 204 -8.50 -3.92 15.93
N PHE A 205 -7.68 -4.61 15.14
CA PHE A 205 -7.80 -4.66 13.70
C PHE A 205 -7.44 -6.05 13.18
N VAL A 206 -7.85 -6.32 11.95
CA VAL A 206 -7.55 -7.55 11.24
C VAL A 206 -7.01 -7.19 9.86
N LEU A 207 -5.86 -7.75 9.51
CA LEU A 207 -5.32 -7.68 8.17
C LEU A 207 -5.31 -9.08 7.57
N ASN A 208 -6.14 -9.30 6.56
CA ASN A 208 -6.18 -10.55 5.80
C ASN A 208 -5.25 -10.45 4.59
N THR A 209 -4.40 -11.44 4.40
CA THR A 209 -3.42 -11.40 3.31
C THR A 209 -3.27 -12.71 2.58
N THR A 210 -2.89 -12.63 1.31
CA THR A 210 -2.48 -13.79 0.51
C THR A 210 -1.22 -13.44 -0.28
N GLY A 211 -0.36 -14.42 -0.54
CA GLY A 211 0.79 -14.20 -1.42
C GLY A 211 1.99 -13.51 -0.79
N ILE A 212 2.08 -13.44 0.55
CA ILE A 212 3.11 -12.68 1.27
C ILE A 212 4.33 -13.54 1.55
N GLN A 213 5.52 -13.05 1.19
CA GLN A 213 6.79 -13.75 1.46
C GLN A 213 7.50 -13.17 2.70
N ASN A 214 7.39 -11.85 2.92
CA ASN A 214 8.12 -11.17 3.99
C ASN A 214 7.14 -10.39 4.87
N TRP A 215 7.28 -10.57 6.18
CA TRP A 215 6.59 -9.78 7.18
C TRP A 215 7.61 -8.95 7.95
N ILE A 216 7.33 -7.67 8.14
CA ILE A 216 8.05 -6.79 9.05
C ILE A 216 7.01 -6.27 10.05
N ILE A 217 7.17 -6.65 11.31
CA ILE A 217 6.22 -6.34 12.37
C ILE A 217 6.90 -5.40 13.35
N GLN A 218 6.41 -4.17 13.42
CA GLN A 218 6.95 -3.12 14.28
C GLN A 218 5.87 -2.74 15.30
N PRO A 219 5.69 -3.50 16.39
CA PRO A 219 4.74 -3.11 17.43
C PRO A 219 5.14 -1.77 18.05
N SER A 220 4.27 -1.22 18.89
CA SER A 220 4.49 0.06 19.57
C SER A 220 5.87 0.14 20.22
N SER A 221 6.38 1.36 20.41
CA SER A 221 7.65 1.57 21.12
C SER A 221 7.60 1.24 22.63
N ALA A 222 6.44 0.85 23.16
CA ALA A 222 6.28 0.48 24.56
C ALA A 222 7.05 -0.82 24.90
N THR A 223 7.41 -0.98 26.18
CA THR A 223 7.97 -2.25 26.65
C THR A 223 6.84 -3.26 26.91
N GLY A 224 7.14 -4.55 26.78
CA GLY A 224 6.20 -5.62 27.09
C GLY A 224 5.22 -5.96 25.96
N ASN A 225 5.49 -5.53 24.72
CA ASN A 225 4.75 -6.04 23.56
C ASN A 225 4.83 -7.57 23.50
N VAL A 226 3.77 -8.21 23.04
CA VAL A 226 3.71 -9.66 22.80
C VAL A 226 3.37 -9.87 21.33
N VAL A 227 4.28 -10.48 20.58
CA VAL A 227 4.04 -10.87 19.19
C VAL A 227 4.04 -12.39 19.11
N THR A 228 2.89 -12.97 18.76
CA THR A 228 2.74 -14.42 18.60
C THR A 228 2.80 -14.78 17.11
N ILE A 229 3.72 -15.66 16.76
CA ILE A 229 3.83 -16.23 15.41
C ILE A 229 3.28 -17.65 15.47
N GLY A 230 2.08 -17.84 14.92
CA GLY A 230 1.43 -19.13 14.80
C GLY A 230 2.04 -20.00 13.69
N ASP A 231 1.39 -21.12 13.40
CA ASP A 231 1.77 -21.99 12.28
C ASP A 231 1.49 -21.28 10.95
N LEU A 232 2.54 -21.09 10.14
CA LEU A 232 2.46 -20.51 8.79
C LEU A 232 2.61 -21.57 7.70
N THR A 233 2.43 -22.85 8.05
CA THR A 233 2.35 -23.93 7.07
C THR A 233 1.19 -23.67 6.10
N GLY A 234 1.46 -23.84 4.81
CA GLY A 234 0.49 -23.59 3.75
C GLY A 234 0.47 -22.15 3.22
N THR A 235 1.22 -21.23 3.84
CA THR A 235 1.40 -19.86 3.30
C THR A 235 2.70 -19.74 2.50
N PRO A 236 2.86 -18.70 1.66
CA PRO A 236 4.11 -18.39 0.99
C PRO A 236 5.17 -17.73 1.87
N THR A 237 4.90 -17.51 3.17
CA THR A 237 5.79 -16.78 4.07
C THR A 237 7.14 -17.47 4.17
N LYS A 238 8.21 -16.67 4.07
CA LYS A 238 9.60 -17.11 4.22
C LYS A 238 10.28 -16.41 5.39
N ASN A 239 10.02 -15.12 5.57
CA ASN A 239 10.68 -14.31 6.57
C ASN A 239 9.63 -13.60 7.43
N VAL A 240 9.84 -13.65 8.75
CA VAL A 240 9.11 -12.85 9.72
C VAL A 240 10.12 -12.08 10.56
N GLU A 241 10.15 -10.76 10.36
CA GLU A 241 10.96 -9.83 11.13
C GLU A 241 10.09 -9.15 12.18
N VAL A 242 10.57 -9.12 13.43
CA VAL A 242 9.90 -8.48 14.56
C VAL A 242 10.84 -7.44 15.19
N ASP A 243 10.46 -6.17 15.11
CA ASP A 243 11.19 -5.02 15.63
C ASP A 243 10.55 -4.55 16.93
N THR A 244 10.92 -5.16 18.06
CA THR A 244 10.34 -4.80 19.37
C THR A 244 11.40 -4.44 20.40
N THR A 245 11.03 -3.52 21.29
CA THR A 245 11.86 -3.09 22.43
C THR A 245 11.42 -3.78 23.71
N GLN A 246 12.25 -4.68 24.26
CA GLN A 246 11.98 -5.38 25.51
C GLN A 246 10.58 -6.04 25.53
N GLY A 247 10.28 -6.82 24.50
CA GLY A 247 9.02 -7.55 24.32
C GLY A 247 9.17 -9.06 24.43
N THR A 248 8.09 -9.77 24.15
CA THR A 248 8.03 -11.23 24.00
C THR A 248 7.68 -11.55 22.55
N VAL A 249 8.51 -12.39 21.91
CA VAL A 249 8.21 -13.00 20.60
C VAL A 249 8.01 -14.48 20.82
N ASN A 250 6.81 -14.99 20.58
CA ASN A 250 6.47 -16.39 20.79
C ASN A 250 6.14 -17.07 19.47
N ALA A 251 7.06 -17.88 18.96
CA ALA A 251 6.89 -18.70 17.77
C ALA A 251 6.78 -20.21 18.10
N SER A 252 6.44 -20.58 19.34
CA SER A 252 6.37 -22.00 19.76
C SER A 252 5.39 -22.85 18.96
N ALA A 253 4.38 -22.23 18.34
CA ALA A 253 3.40 -22.89 17.50
C ALA A 253 3.80 -22.91 16.00
N GLN A 254 4.89 -22.24 15.62
CA GLN A 254 5.37 -22.23 14.24
C GLN A 254 6.00 -23.59 13.89
N ASN A 255 5.32 -24.36 13.03
CA ASN A 255 5.78 -25.68 12.61
C ASN A 255 6.44 -25.69 11.23
N ASN A 256 6.38 -24.60 10.47
CA ASN A 256 6.99 -24.52 9.15
C ASN A 256 8.50 -24.28 9.27
N PRO A 257 9.37 -25.26 8.93
CA PRO A 257 10.81 -25.11 9.05
C PRO A 257 11.42 -24.15 8.01
N ASN A 258 10.64 -23.74 7.00
CA ASN A 258 11.09 -22.81 5.96
C ASN A 258 10.82 -21.34 6.30
N VAL A 259 10.23 -21.06 7.47
CA VAL A 259 10.03 -19.70 7.97
C VAL A 259 11.21 -19.32 8.84
N GLU A 260 12.00 -18.33 8.40
CA GLU A 260 13.02 -17.68 9.20
C GLU A 260 12.38 -16.60 10.08
N LEU A 261 12.71 -16.64 11.39
CA LEU A 261 12.33 -15.63 12.35
C LEU A 261 13.52 -14.72 12.64
N ILE A 262 13.37 -13.42 12.40
CA ILE A 262 14.35 -12.40 12.73
C ILE A 262 13.77 -11.55 13.86
N VAL A 263 14.47 -11.48 15.00
CA VAL A 263 14.07 -10.62 16.11
C VAL A 263 15.12 -9.55 16.33
N ASN A 264 14.70 -8.30 16.17
CA ASN A 264 15.51 -7.13 16.41
C ASN A 264 15.11 -6.43 17.71
N GLY A 265 16.06 -5.66 18.25
CA GLY A 265 15.86 -4.85 19.45
C GLY A 265 16.41 -5.51 20.72
N PRO A 266 16.63 -4.71 21.77
CA PRO A 266 17.27 -5.20 22.99
C PRO A 266 16.27 -5.94 23.90
N ARG A 267 16.78 -6.92 24.66
CA ARG A 267 16.11 -7.52 25.83
C ARG A 267 14.79 -8.23 25.51
N ASN A 268 14.67 -8.81 24.32
CA ASN A 268 13.50 -9.58 23.94
C ASN A 268 13.54 -11.00 24.51
N THR A 269 12.40 -11.48 25.01
CA THR A 269 12.20 -12.89 25.34
C THR A 269 11.69 -13.60 24.10
N VAL A 270 12.46 -14.56 23.58
CA VAL A 270 12.10 -15.25 22.34
C VAL A 270 11.89 -16.74 22.61
N THR A 271 10.73 -17.25 22.19
CA THR A 271 10.46 -18.68 22.10
C THR A 271 10.48 -19.05 20.62
N GLU A 272 11.42 -19.90 20.24
CA GLU A 272 11.70 -20.28 18.85
C GLU A 272 10.68 -21.30 18.32
N GLY A 273 10.50 -21.33 17.00
CA GLY A 273 9.68 -22.32 16.28
C GLY A 273 10.54 -23.37 15.56
N ALA A 274 9.96 -24.03 14.56
CA ALA A 274 10.65 -25.08 13.79
C ALA A 274 11.72 -24.57 12.80
N GLY A 275 11.62 -23.31 12.35
CA GLY A 275 12.56 -22.71 11.41
C GLY A 275 13.74 -22.00 12.07
N GLU A 276 14.65 -21.46 11.26
CA GLU A 276 15.81 -20.71 11.75
C GLU A 276 15.37 -19.46 12.53
N THR A 277 16.05 -19.16 13.64
CA THR A 277 15.83 -17.93 14.40
C THR A 277 17.13 -17.13 14.51
N ILE A 278 17.11 -15.92 13.96
CA ILE A 278 18.20 -14.95 14.04
C ILE A 278 17.86 -13.89 15.09
N LEU A 279 18.75 -13.72 16.06
CA LEU A 279 18.58 -12.75 17.15
C LEU A 279 19.64 -11.64 17.03
N HIS A 280 19.24 -10.47 16.58
CA HIS A 280 20.11 -9.30 16.55
C HIS A 280 20.14 -8.65 17.96
N ARG A 281 21.07 -9.16 18.80
CA ARG A 281 21.36 -8.86 20.23
C ARG A 281 20.68 -9.80 21.25
N LYS A 282 21.12 -11.06 21.26
CA LYS A 282 20.83 -12.06 22.31
C LYS A 282 21.52 -11.70 23.65
N ILE A 283 20.82 -11.82 24.78
CA ILE A 283 21.51 -12.15 26.05
C ILE A 283 21.58 -13.68 26.11
N PRO A 284 22.74 -14.29 26.38
CA PRO A 284 22.83 -15.73 26.63
C PRO A 284 21.86 -16.13 27.75
N LYS A 285 21.26 -17.32 27.64
CA LYS A 285 20.43 -17.92 28.69
C LYS A 285 21.16 -17.97 30.03
#